data_AF-A0A7C2HKH1-F1
#
_entry.id   AF-A0A7C2HKH1-F1
#
_cell.length_a   1.000
_cell.length_b   1.000
_cell.length_c   1.000
_cell.angle_alpha   90.00
_cell.angle_beta   90.00
_cell.angle_gamma   90.00
#
_symmetry.space_group_name_H-M   'P 1'
#
loop_
_entity.id
_entity.type
_entity.pdbx_description
1 polymer ?
#
loop_
_entity_poly.entity_id
_entity_poly.type
_entity_poly.pdbx_seq_one_letter_code
_entity_poly.pdbx_strand_id
1 'polypeptide(L)'
;MLLPDVNILVYAHREDAPDHARFRGWLQGVLEGDLAYGVSDLILAGFLRVVTHPRVFVPPSPLAHAMAFAEVIRSQPHAVPVAPGRRHWDIFTRLCREAGVKGNLVADAFLAALAIGMLDVALDGAGREDPFWATLAVRAGALSALAVAFAVRRPALSLGGPDGLRIALTGILDNGANLAFAMAADAGGLLALNGVLGSLYPVTTVVLARVLLRERMTGPQRAGVVAALAGVALIAAG
;
A
#
# COMPACT_ATOMS: atom_id res chain seq x y z
N MET A 1 5.00 -11.82 -2.40
CA MET A 1 4.36 -12.39 -3.62
C MET A 1 4.39 -11.33 -4.70
N LEU A 2 4.95 -11.63 -5.87
CA LEU A 2 4.97 -10.70 -7.01
C LEU A 2 3.62 -10.73 -7.72
N LEU A 3 3.07 -9.59 -8.13
CA LEU A 3 1.84 -9.50 -8.93
C LEU A 3 2.14 -8.69 -10.19
N PRO A 4 2.23 -9.32 -11.39
CA PRO A 4 2.55 -8.62 -12.62
C PRO A 4 1.47 -7.60 -12.98
N ASP A 5 1.86 -6.40 -13.41
CA ASP A 5 0.95 -5.38 -13.94
C ASP A 5 0.61 -5.64 -15.43
N VAL A 6 -0.48 -5.05 -15.94
CA VAL A 6 -0.92 -5.11 -17.34
C VAL A 6 0.22 -4.73 -18.28
N ASN A 7 0.97 -3.68 -17.95
CA ASN A 7 2.07 -3.21 -18.79
C ASN A 7 3.18 -4.26 -18.93
N ILE A 8 3.50 -4.98 -17.85
CA ILE A 8 4.50 -6.06 -17.89
C ILE A 8 4.05 -7.15 -18.88
N LEU A 9 2.78 -7.54 -18.83
CA LEU A 9 2.23 -8.57 -19.70
C LEU A 9 2.17 -8.11 -21.16
N VAL A 10 1.76 -6.86 -21.40
CA VAL A 10 1.73 -6.27 -22.75
C VAL A 10 3.13 -6.29 -23.37
N TYR A 11 4.14 -5.82 -22.63
CA TYR A 11 5.51 -5.73 -23.12
C TYR A 11 6.15 -7.11 -23.30
N ALA A 12 5.81 -8.09 -22.45
CA ALA A 12 6.28 -9.48 -22.58
C ALA A 12 5.57 -10.26 -23.71
N HIS A 13 4.38 -9.84 -24.15
CA HIS A 13 3.63 -10.47 -25.24
C HIS A 13 3.95 -9.86 -26.61
N ARG A 14 4.08 -8.52 -26.68
CA ARG A 14 4.25 -7.78 -27.92
C ARG A 14 5.73 -7.64 -28.28
N GLU A 15 6.15 -8.30 -29.35
CA GLU A 15 7.52 -8.23 -29.88
C GLU A 15 7.91 -6.83 -30.38
N ASP A 16 6.94 -6.04 -30.80
CA ASP A 16 7.08 -4.64 -31.23
C ASP A 16 7.08 -3.63 -30.07
N ALA A 17 6.86 -4.09 -28.82
CA ALA A 17 6.95 -3.22 -27.66
C ALA A 17 8.41 -2.90 -27.29
N PRO A 18 8.71 -1.68 -26.81
CA PRO A 18 10.04 -1.35 -26.30
C PRO A 18 10.46 -2.33 -25.20
N ASP A 19 11.73 -2.71 -25.14
CA ASP A 19 12.26 -3.63 -24.11
C ASP A 19 11.57 -5.01 -24.04
N HIS A 20 10.87 -5.47 -25.09
CA HIS A 20 10.19 -6.77 -25.13
C HIS A 20 11.04 -7.91 -24.57
N ALA A 21 12.28 -8.06 -25.06
CA ALA A 21 13.19 -9.12 -24.65
C ALA A 21 13.46 -9.12 -23.13
N ARG A 22 13.58 -7.94 -22.50
CA ARG A 22 13.80 -7.81 -21.06
C ARG A 22 12.56 -8.25 -20.28
N PHE A 23 11.38 -7.78 -20.66
CA PHE A 23 10.13 -8.14 -19.98
C PHE A 23 9.74 -9.60 -20.19
N ARG A 24 9.96 -10.13 -21.40
CA ARG A 24 9.82 -11.55 -21.74
C ARG A 24 10.71 -12.41 -20.85
N GLY A 25 12.00 -12.08 -20.77
CA GLY A 25 12.96 -12.82 -19.94
C GLY A 25 12.63 -12.74 -18.45
N TRP A 26 12.23 -11.58 -17.95
CA TRP A 26 11.77 -11.44 -16.56
C TRP A 26 10.53 -12.30 -16.29
N LEU A 27 9.51 -12.26 -17.15
CA LEU A 27 8.28 -13.02 -16.96
C LEU A 27 8.56 -14.52 -17.04
N GLN A 28 9.40 -14.95 -17.99
CA GLN A 28 9.81 -16.34 -18.09
C GLN A 28 10.51 -16.81 -16.81
N GLY A 29 11.42 -16.01 -16.26
CA GLY A 29 12.07 -16.32 -14.98
C GLY A 29 11.09 -16.39 -13.79
N VAL A 30 9.98 -15.65 -13.83
CA VAL A 30 8.91 -15.76 -12.82
C VAL A 30 8.11 -17.05 -13.01
N LEU A 31 7.76 -17.41 -14.25
CA LEU A 31 6.97 -18.61 -14.56
C LEU A 31 7.75 -19.93 -14.38
N GLU A 32 9.06 -19.91 -14.62
CA GLU A 32 9.94 -21.07 -14.46
C GLU A 32 10.50 -21.19 -13.04
N GLY A 33 10.33 -20.17 -12.20
CA GLY A 33 10.79 -20.17 -10.83
C GLY A 33 9.88 -20.96 -9.88
N ASP A 34 10.41 -21.30 -8.71
CA ASP A 34 9.65 -22.01 -7.67
C ASP A 34 8.87 -21.07 -6.73
N LEU A 35 9.05 -19.75 -6.87
CA LEU A 35 8.41 -18.76 -6.00
C LEU A 35 6.98 -18.47 -6.47
N ALA A 36 6.02 -18.59 -5.54
CA ALA A 36 4.63 -18.24 -5.81
C ALA A 36 4.48 -16.76 -6.24
N TYR A 37 3.71 -16.54 -7.31
CA TYR A 37 3.32 -15.22 -7.80
C TYR A 37 1.80 -15.09 -7.87
N GLY A 38 1.31 -13.87 -7.71
CA GLY A 38 -0.10 -13.52 -7.78
C GLY A 38 -0.57 -13.36 -9.21
N VAL A 39 -1.81 -13.75 -9.47
CA VAL A 39 -2.50 -13.52 -10.75
C VAL A 39 -3.84 -12.84 -10.48
N SER A 40 -4.09 -11.70 -11.12
CA SER A 40 -5.37 -11.01 -11.03
C SER A 40 -6.14 -11.12 -12.35
N ASP A 41 -7.37 -11.63 -12.28
CA ASP A 41 -8.25 -11.72 -13.46
C ASP A 41 -8.53 -10.33 -14.07
N LEU A 42 -8.51 -9.25 -13.26
CA LEU A 42 -8.63 -7.88 -13.76
C LEU A 42 -7.43 -7.48 -14.63
N ILE A 43 -6.22 -7.89 -14.23
CA ILE A 43 -5.00 -7.62 -14.98
C ILE A 43 -5.00 -8.40 -16.28
N LEU A 44 -5.39 -9.68 -16.26
CA LEU A 44 -5.52 -10.49 -17.47
C LEU A 44 -6.57 -9.91 -18.43
N ALA A 45 -7.73 -9.49 -17.92
CA ALA A 45 -8.75 -8.82 -18.72
C ALA A 45 -8.25 -7.48 -19.30
N GLY A 46 -7.51 -6.69 -18.51
CA GLY A 46 -6.86 -5.46 -18.94
C GLY A 46 -5.83 -5.70 -20.05
N PHE A 47 -5.00 -6.74 -19.90
CA PHE A 47 -4.05 -7.18 -20.91
C PHE A 47 -4.75 -7.54 -22.23
N LEU A 48 -5.75 -8.43 -22.18
CA LEU A 48 -6.52 -8.82 -23.36
C LEU A 48 -7.11 -7.59 -24.06
N ARG A 49 -7.77 -6.71 -23.30
CA ARG A 49 -8.33 -5.46 -23.81
C ARG A 49 -7.30 -4.62 -24.53
N VAL A 50 -6.06 -4.51 -24.03
CA VAL A 50 -5.02 -3.66 -24.59
C VAL A 50 -4.41 -4.27 -25.86
N VAL A 51 -3.98 -5.53 -25.82
CA VAL A 51 -3.25 -6.16 -26.93
C VAL A 51 -4.11 -6.49 -28.15
N THR A 52 -5.43 -6.61 -27.97
CA THR A 52 -6.38 -6.85 -29.06
C THR A 52 -7.02 -5.56 -29.58
N HIS A 53 -6.67 -4.39 -29.04
CA HIS A 53 -7.31 -3.13 -29.43
C HIS A 53 -6.68 -2.55 -30.71
N PRO A 54 -7.45 -2.33 -31.79
CA PRO A 54 -6.90 -1.89 -33.08
C PRO A 54 -6.36 -0.46 -33.10
N ARG A 55 -6.74 0.38 -32.12
CA ARG A 55 -6.16 1.73 -31.96
C ARG A 55 -4.87 1.74 -31.12
N VAL A 56 -4.52 0.64 -30.46
CA VAL A 56 -3.31 0.56 -29.61
C VAL A 56 -2.19 -0.16 -30.35
N PHE A 57 -2.48 -1.31 -30.96
CA PHE A 57 -1.52 -2.08 -31.76
C PHE A 57 -2.03 -2.29 -33.17
N VAL A 58 -1.12 -2.18 -34.15
CA VAL A 58 -1.41 -2.36 -35.58
C VAL A 58 -0.32 -3.25 -36.21
N PRO A 59 -0.63 -4.49 -36.61
CA PRO A 59 -1.91 -5.18 -36.37
C PRO A 59 -2.11 -5.54 -34.88
N PRO A 60 -3.36 -5.53 -34.40
CA PRO A 60 -3.67 -6.00 -33.05
C PRO A 60 -3.36 -7.50 -32.93
N SER A 61 -3.07 -7.96 -31.72
CA SER A 61 -2.85 -9.39 -31.48
C SER A 61 -4.17 -10.15 -31.72
N PRO A 62 -4.14 -11.31 -32.41
CA PRO A 62 -5.31 -12.16 -32.49
C PRO A 62 -5.75 -12.60 -31.10
N LEU A 63 -7.05 -12.52 -30.80
CA LEU A 63 -7.60 -12.83 -29.48
C LEU A 63 -7.18 -14.22 -28.98
N ALA A 64 -7.20 -15.23 -29.86
CA ALA A 64 -6.79 -16.60 -29.51
C ALA A 64 -5.34 -16.68 -28.99
N HIS A 65 -4.41 -15.95 -29.61
CA HIS A 65 -3.01 -15.91 -29.16
C HIS A 65 -2.87 -15.19 -27.81
N ALA A 66 -3.59 -14.08 -27.62
CA ALA A 66 -3.58 -13.34 -26.37
C ALA A 66 -4.20 -14.17 -25.22
N MET A 67 -5.28 -14.89 -25.48
CA MET A 67 -5.91 -15.80 -24.50
C MET A 67 -4.98 -16.96 -24.14
N ALA A 68 -4.31 -17.59 -25.13
CA ALA A 68 -3.35 -18.64 -24.86
C ALA A 68 -2.20 -18.15 -23.96
N PHE A 69 -1.70 -16.94 -24.20
CA PHE A 69 -0.68 -16.32 -23.35
C PHE A 69 -1.18 -16.05 -21.93
N ALA A 70 -2.39 -15.51 -21.78
CA ALA A 70 -3.00 -15.29 -20.46
C ALA A 70 -3.25 -16.60 -19.70
N GLU A 71 -3.65 -17.66 -20.40
CA GLU A 71 -3.89 -18.98 -19.81
C GLU A 71 -2.60 -19.58 -19.25
N VAL A 72 -1.49 -19.51 -20.00
CA VAL A 72 -0.16 -19.97 -19.52
C VAL A 72 0.24 -19.31 -18.20
N ILE A 73 -0.06 -18.02 -18.03
CA ILE A 73 0.24 -17.28 -16.79
C ILE A 73 -0.73 -17.69 -15.67
N ARG A 74 -1.99 -17.94 -15.99
CA ARG A 74 -3.02 -18.26 -15.00
C ARG A 74 -2.94 -19.71 -14.50
N SER A 75 -2.50 -20.63 -15.34
CA SER A 75 -2.56 -22.06 -15.10
C SER A 75 -1.30 -22.66 -14.46
N GLN A 76 -0.30 -21.85 -14.09
CA GLN A 76 0.89 -22.38 -13.42
C GLN A 76 0.55 -22.97 -12.03
N PRO A 77 1.19 -24.07 -11.61
CA PRO A 77 0.91 -24.67 -10.30
C PRO A 77 1.15 -23.73 -9.11
N HIS A 78 2.09 -22.80 -9.25
CA HIS A 78 2.46 -21.81 -8.22
C HIS A 78 1.87 -20.42 -8.49
N ALA A 79 0.95 -20.29 -9.45
CA ALA A 79 0.14 -19.09 -9.64
C ALA A 79 -0.96 -19.03 -8.57
N VAL A 80 -0.99 -17.94 -7.81
CA VAL A 80 -1.98 -17.72 -6.74
C VAL A 80 -3.02 -16.70 -7.23
N PRO A 81 -4.27 -17.11 -7.47
CA PRO A 81 -5.33 -16.20 -7.85
C PRO A 81 -5.58 -15.15 -6.78
N VAL A 82 -5.60 -13.88 -7.18
CA VAL A 82 -5.80 -12.73 -6.33
C VAL A 82 -7.19 -12.17 -6.58
N ALA A 83 -8.10 -12.41 -5.64
CA ALA A 83 -9.49 -12.02 -5.73
C ALA A 83 -9.86 -10.92 -4.70
N PRO A 84 -10.80 -10.03 -5.03
CA PRO A 84 -11.40 -9.10 -4.08
C PRO A 84 -11.98 -9.79 -2.83
N GLY A 85 -11.57 -9.34 -1.65
CA GLY A 85 -12.19 -9.73 -0.38
C GLY A 85 -13.51 -8.98 -0.11
N ARG A 86 -14.21 -9.32 0.97
CA ARG A 86 -15.54 -8.74 1.30
C ARG A 86 -15.56 -7.21 1.39
N ARG A 87 -14.50 -6.60 1.93
CA ARG A 87 -14.38 -5.13 2.11
C ARG A 87 -13.82 -4.40 0.89
N HIS A 88 -13.48 -5.12 -0.17
CA HIS A 88 -12.78 -4.55 -1.34
C HIS A 88 -13.56 -3.40 -1.97
N TRP A 89 -14.87 -3.58 -2.18
CA TRP A 89 -15.73 -2.59 -2.82
C TRP A 89 -15.79 -1.27 -2.04
N ASP A 90 -15.85 -1.36 -0.70
CA ASP A 90 -15.88 -0.18 0.17
C ASP A 90 -14.56 0.58 0.10
N ILE A 91 -13.42 -0.14 0.13
CA ILE A 91 -12.09 0.46 0.00
C ILE A 91 -11.95 1.14 -1.37
N PHE A 92 -12.35 0.44 -2.44
CA PHE A 92 -12.29 0.95 -3.80
C PHE A 92 -13.13 2.22 -3.98
N THR A 93 -14.40 2.20 -3.57
CA THR A 93 -15.27 3.38 -3.71
C THR A 93 -14.84 4.55 -2.83
N ARG A 94 -14.21 4.29 -1.68
CA ARG A 94 -13.58 5.32 -0.85
C ARG A 94 -12.40 5.96 -1.58
N LEU A 95 -11.45 5.16 -2.07
CA LEU A 95 -10.30 5.66 -2.85
C LEU A 95 -10.75 6.48 -4.06
N CYS A 96 -11.77 6.01 -4.77
CA CYS A 96 -12.31 6.74 -5.92
C CYS A 96 -12.85 8.12 -5.55
N ARG A 97 -13.54 8.24 -4.40
CA ARG A 97 -14.08 9.52 -3.91
C ARG A 97 -13.00 10.45 -3.40
N GLU A 98 -12.09 9.94 -2.58
CA GLU A 98 -11.05 10.74 -1.93
C GLU A 98 -10.00 11.26 -2.93
N ALA A 99 -9.60 10.44 -3.90
CA ALA A 99 -8.62 10.83 -4.92
C ALA A 99 -9.24 11.39 -6.21
N GLY A 100 -10.57 11.46 -6.30
CA GLY A 100 -11.26 11.98 -7.50
C GLY A 100 -11.01 11.15 -8.76
N VAL A 101 -10.90 9.83 -8.61
CA VAL A 101 -10.51 8.89 -9.67
C VAL A 101 -11.51 8.88 -10.83
N LYS A 102 -11.02 8.97 -12.07
CA LYS A 102 -11.82 8.93 -13.30
C LYS A 102 -11.09 8.22 -14.44
N GLY A 103 -11.85 7.64 -15.38
CA GLY A 103 -11.33 7.08 -16.63
C GLY A 103 -10.29 5.98 -16.39
N ASN A 104 -9.09 6.18 -16.95
CA ASN A 104 -8.01 5.18 -16.90
C ASN A 104 -7.54 4.85 -15.48
N LEU A 105 -7.69 5.78 -14.53
CA LEU A 105 -7.27 5.58 -13.14
C LEU A 105 -8.17 4.62 -12.36
N VAL A 106 -9.35 4.27 -12.89
CA VAL A 106 -10.31 3.39 -12.20
C VAL A 106 -9.73 1.99 -12.00
N ALA A 107 -9.01 1.46 -13.00
CA ALA A 107 -8.36 0.17 -12.90
C ALA A 107 -7.26 0.19 -11.83
N ASP A 108 -6.45 1.25 -11.81
CA ASP A 108 -5.39 1.42 -10.81
C ASP A 108 -5.96 1.52 -9.39
N ALA A 109 -7.05 2.27 -9.21
CA ALA A 109 -7.74 2.37 -7.93
C ALA A 109 -8.32 1.03 -7.47
N PHE A 110 -8.81 0.20 -8.40
CA PHE A 110 -9.29 -1.14 -8.08
C PHE A 110 -8.15 -2.06 -7.62
N LEU A 111 -7.00 -2.02 -8.31
CA LEU A 111 -5.80 -2.78 -7.94
C LEU A 111 -5.23 -2.29 -6.60
N ALA A 112 -5.22 -0.98 -6.36
CA ALA A 112 -4.82 -0.42 -5.08
C ALA A 112 -5.73 -0.90 -3.93
N ALA A 113 -7.05 -0.91 -4.13
CA ALA A 113 -8.00 -1.44 -3.15
C ALA A 113 -7.78 -2.93 -2.87
N LEU A 114 -7.40 -3.69 -3.89
CA LEU A 114 -7.10 -5.11 -3.78
C LEU A 114 -5.80 -5.37 -3.01
N ALA A 115 -4.76 -4.56 -3.23
CA ALA A 115 -3.54 -4.60 -2.44
C ALA A 115 -3.77 -4.21 -0.97
N ILE A 116 -4.55 -3.16 -0.70
CA ILE A 116 -4.92 -2.76 0.67
C ILE A 116 -5.74 -3.85 1.37
N GLY A 117 -6.73 -4.42 0.68
CA GLY A 117 -7.53 -5.50 1.25
C GLY A 117 -6.72 -6.75 1.58
N MET A 118 -5.72 -7.10 0.75
CA MET A 118 -4.78 -8.18 1.04
C MET A 118 -3.92 -7.89 2.29
N LEU A 119 -3.43 -6.66 2.42
CA LEU A 119 -2.66 -6.25 3.59
C LEU A 119 -3.53 -6.34 4.86
N ASP A 120 -4.76 -5.85 4.82
CA ASP A 120 -5.70 -5.94 5.96
C ASP A 120 -5.94 -7.39 6.39
N VAL A 121 -6.12 -8.32 5.44
CA VAL A 121 -6.27 -9.76 5.75
C VAL A 121 -5.00 -10.35 6.34
N ALA A 122 -3.83 -9.99 5.80
CA ALA A 122 -2.55 -10.44 6.34
C ALA A 122 -2.32 -9.93 7.77
N LEU A 123 -2.71 -8.69 8.05
CA LEU A 123 -2.65 -8.08 9.38
C LEU A 123 -3.67 -8.68 10.36
N ASP A 124 -4.89 -9.00 9.91
CA ASP A 124 -5.90 -9.70 10.72
C ASP A 124 -5.44 -11.14 11.07
N GLY A 125 -4.65 -11.77 10.18
CA GLY A 125 -3.98 -13.03 10.48
C GLY A 125 -2.88 -12.87 11.53
N ALA A 126 -1.95 -11.93 11.33
CA ALA A 126 -0.82 -11.70 12.23
C ALA A 126 -1.23 -11.16 13.61
N GLY A 127 -2.27 -10.33 13.66
CA GLY A 127 -2.77 -9.69 14.88
C GLY A 127 -3.61 -10.62 15.77
N ARG A 128 -4.07 -11.77 15.27
CA ARG A 128 -4.83 -12.75 16.08
C ARG A 128 -3.96 -13.57 17.02
N GLU A 129 -2.69 -13.76 16.69
CA GLU A 129 -1.77 -14.54 17.54
C GLU A 129 -0.96 -13.64 18.46
N ASP A 130 -0.48 -12.49 17.96
CA ASP A 130 0.38 -11.60 18.74
C ASP A 130 0.48 -10.18 18.11
N PRO A 131 0.09 -9.12 18.84
CA PRO A 131 0.22 -7.73 18.39
C PRO A 131 1.66 -7.30 18.04
N PHE A 132 2.66 -7.93 18.64
CA PHE A 132 4.08 -7.67 18.35
C PHE A 132 4.46 -8.17 16.95
N TRP A 133 3.97 -9.34 16.53
CA TRP A 133 4.24 -9.92 15.21
C TRP A 133 3.62 -9.09 14.08
N ALA A 134 2.41 -8.57 14.28
CA ALA A 134 1.78 -7.64 13.33
C ALA A 134 2.59 -6.34 13.17
N THR A 135 3.03 -5.76 14.29
CA THR A 135 3.85 -4.53 14.28
C THR A 135 5.20 -4.77 13.57
N LEU A 136 5.86 -5.89 13.86
CA LEU A 136 7.13 -6.26 13.24
C LEU A 136 6.98 -6.47 11.72
N ALA A 137 5.92 -7.15 11.27
CA ALA A 137 5.66 -7.39 9.85
C ALA A 137 5.48 -6.09 9.04
N VAL A 138 4.70 -5.14 9.57
CA VAL A 138 4.50 -3.81 8.95
C VAL A 138 5.83 -3.07 8.83
N ARG A 139 6.65 -3.08 9.89
CA ARG A 139 7.94 -2.38 9.92
C ARG A 139 8.98 -3.04 9.02
N ALA A 140 8.99 -4.36 8.93
CA ALA A 140 9.82 -5.08 7.97
C ALA A 140 9.47 -4.68 6.53
N GLY A 141 8.18 -4.56 6.18
CA GLY A 141 7.76 -4.09 4.87
C GLY A 141 8.24 -2.66 4.55
N ALA A 142 8.06 -1.74 5.50
CA ALA A 142 8.51 -0.35 5.35
C ALA A 142 10.04 -0.23 5.20
N LEU A 143 10.80 -0.95 6.02
CA LEU A 143 12.27 -0.99 5.93
C LEU A 143 12.73 -1.61 4.61
N SER A 144 12.04 -2.64 4.13
CA SER A 144 12.33 -3.29 2.84
C SER A 144 12.12 -2.33 1.67
N ALA A 145 11.00 -1.59 1.66
CA ALA A 145 10.73 -0.56 0.66
C ALA A 145 11.78 0.56 0.69
N LEU A 146 12.17 1.00 1.89
CA LEU A 146 13.23 1.99 2.07
C LEU A 146 14.58 1.45 1.55
N ALA A 147 14.94 0.21 1.90
CA ALA A 147 16.17 -0.44 1.46
C ALA A 147 16.26 -0.56 -0.07
N VAL A 148 15.16 -0.93 -0.72
CA VAL A 148 15.06 -0.94 -2.19
C VAL A 148 15.25 0.46 -2.75
N ALA A 149 14.59 1.48 -2.17
CA ALA A 149 14.76 2.86 -2.61
C ALA A 149 16.21 3.36 -2.43
N PHE A 150 16.89 3.00 -1.34
CA PHE A 150 18.30 3.30 -1.11
C PHE A 150 19.22 2.57 -2.09
N ALA A 151 18.96 1.30 -2.37
CA ALA A 151 19.74 0.52 -3.34
C ALA A 151 19.63 1.07 -4.77
N VAL A 152 18.45 1.54 -5.16
CA VAL A 152 18.18 2.12 -6.48
C VAL A 152 18.71 3.55 -6.61
N ARG A 153 18.43 4.42 -5.62
CA ARG A 153 18.79 5.84 -5.71
C ARG A 153 20.22 6.16 -5.24
N ARG A 154 20.85 5.24 -4.52
CA ARG A 154 22.19 5.37 -3.91
C ARG A 154 22.50 6.78 -3.39
N PRO A 155 21.62 7.39 -2.57
CA PRO A 155 21.85 8.73 -2.06
C PRO A 155 23.08 8.73 -1.13
N ALA A 156 23.85 9.82 -1.15
CA ALA A 156 24.92 10.02 -0.19
C ALA A 156 24.32 10.27 1.20
N LEU A 157 24.28 9.24 2.04
CA LEU A 157 23.81 9.32 3.41
C LEU A 157 24.89 9.92 4.29
N SER A 158 24.70 11.16 4.73
CA SER A 158 25.42 11.68 5.88
C SER A 158 24.56 11.44 7.13
N LEU A 159 24.70 10.25 7.73
CA LEU A 159 24.06 9.90 9.02
C LEU A 159 24.98 10.20 10.23
N GLY A 160 25.96 11.10 10.05
CA GLY A 160 26.92 11.45 11.08
C GLY A 160 26.40 12.54 12.02
N GLY A 161 26.58 12.35 13.33
CA GLY A 161 26.36 13.39 14.35
C GLY A 161 24.95 13.40 14.97
N PRO A 162 24.49 14.56 15.50
CA PRO A 162 23.24 14.66 16.26
C PRO A 162 21.97 14.31 15.46
N ASP A 163 22.03 14.35 14.13
CA ASP A 163 20.89 14.00 13.27
C ASP A 163 20.60 12.49 13.26
N GLY A 164 21.64 11.65 13.39
CA GLY A 164 21.45 10.20 13.56
C GLY A 164 20.69 9.87 14.85
N LEU A 165 21.02 10.56 15.95
CA LEU A 165 20.32 10.41 17.24
C LEU A 165 18.86 10.89 17.15
N ARG A 166 18.60 12.01 16.45
CA ARG A 166 17.22 12.51 16.25
C ARG A 166 16.36 11.56 15.43
N ILE A 167 16.93 10.98 14.37
CA ILE A 167 16.25 9.96 13.56
C ILE A 167 15.94 8.72 14.40
N ALA A 168 16.92 8.23 15.18
CA ALA A 168 16.74 7.09 16.07
C ALA A 168 15.65 7.34 17.12
N LEU A 169 15.67 8.50 17.78
CA LEU A 169 14.65 8.91 18.75
C LEU A 169 13.25 8.98 18.13
N THR A 170 13.14 9.54 16.92
CA THR A 170 11.87 9.60 16.20
C THR A 170 11.33 8.20 15.93
N GLY A 171 12.20 7.29 15.47
CA GLY A 171 11.82 5.89 15.24
C GLY A 171 11.42 5.15 16.52
N ILE A 172 12.13 5.36 17.63
CA ILE A 172 11.80 4.75 18.93
C ILE A 172 10.45 5.24 19.43
N LEU A 173 10.21 6.56 19.37
CA LEU A 173 8.94 7.15 19.81
C LEU A 173 7.77 6.69 18.94
N ASP A 174 7.94 6.66 17.62
CA ASP A 174 6.90 6.19 16.68
C ASP A 174 6.55 4.71 16.91
N ASN A 175 7.55 3.84 17.00
CA ASN A 175 7.31 2.41 17.27
C ASN A 175 6.75 2.18 18.68
N GLY A 176 7.26 2.90 19.69
CA GLY A 176 6.76 2.83 21.06
C GLY A 176 5.28 3.21 21.15
N ALA A 177 4.86 4.26 20.44
CA ALA A 177 3.46 4.66 20.39
C ALA A 177 2.56 3.60 19.75
N ASN A 178 2.97 3.03 18.61
CA ASN A 178 2.22 1.97 17.95
C ASN A 178 2.12 0.70 18.82
N LEU A 179 3.21 0.34 19.51
CA LEU A 179 3.22 -0.81 20.39
C LEU A 179 2.34 -0.60 21.63
N ALA A 180 2.39 0.59 22.25
CA ALA A 180 1.51 0.93 23.36
C ALA A 180 0.03 0.90 22.95
N PHE A 181 -0.30 1.37 21.74
CA PHE A 181 -1.64 1.27 21.19
C PHE A 181 -2.08 -0.19 21.01
N ALA A 182 -1.20 -1.03 20.45
CA ALA A 182 -1.46 -2.45 20.23
C ALA A 182 -1.64 -3.21 21.57
N MET A 183 -0.81 -2.95 22.56
CA MET A 183 -0.95 -3.52 23.92
C MET A 183 -2.25 -3.06 24.59
N ALA A 184 -2.62 -1.78 24.44
CA ALA A 184 -3.87 -1.26 25.01
C ALA A 184 -5.11 -1.89 24.35
N ALA A 185 -5.02 -2.21 23.06
CA ALA A 185 -6.07 -2.93 22.34
C ALA A 185 -6.20 -4.39 22.80
N ASP A 186 -5.08 -5.05 23.10
CA ASP A 186 -5.02 -6.46 23.52
C ASP A 186 -5.41 -6.66 25.00
N ALA A 187 -5.09 -5.69 25.87
CA ALA A 187 -5.39 -5.73 27.31
C ALA A 187 -6.89 -5.57 27.67
N GLY A 188 -7.80 -5.79 26.71
CA GLY A 188 -9.25 -5.66 26.88
C GLY A 188 -9.76 -4.21 26.87
N GLY A 189 -8.92 -3.25 26.45
CA GLY A 189 -9.35 -1.88 26.24
C GLY A 189 -10.37 -1.78 25.10
N LEU A 190 -11.40 -0.95 25.26
CA LEU A 190 -12.35 -0.69 24.19
C LEU A 190 -11.60 -0.05 23.01
N LEU A 191 -11.51 -0.77 21.88
CA LEU A 191 -10.87 -0.28 20.65
C LEU A 191 -11.39 1.11 20.24
N ALA A 192 -12.67 1.39 20.50
CA ALA A 192 -13.28 2.69 20.30
C ALA A 192 -12.61 3.79 21.16
N LEU A 193 -12.41 3.54 22.46
CA LEU A 193 -11.75 4.47 23.37
C LEU A 193 -10.27 4.66 23.00
N ASN A 194 -9.56 3.57 22.73
CA ASN A 194 -8.15 3.62 22.34
C ASN A 194 -7.99 4.38 21.02
N GLY A 195 -8.87 4.15 20.05
CA GLY A 195 -8.90 4.88 18.78
C GLY A 195 -9.15 6.37 18.96
N VAL A 196 -10.10 6.74 19.83
CA VAL A 196 -10.36 8.15 20.18
C VAL A 196 -9.13 8.80 20.81
N LEU A 197 -8.50 8.15 21.79
CA LEU A 197 -7.28 8.65 22.44
C LEU A 197 -6.11 8.75 21.47
N GLY A 198 -5.95 7.78 20.56
CA GLY A 198 -4.94 7.83 19.50
C GLY A 198 -5.17 8.97 18.50
N SER A 199 -6.44 9.28 18.20
CA SER A 199 -6.81 10.37 17.30
C SER A 199 -6.54 11.78 17.87
N LEU A 200 -6.23 11.90 19.16
CA LEU A 200 -5.83 13.16 19.80
C LEU A 200 -4.42 13.61 19.42
N TYR A 201 -3.69 12.87 18.58
CA TYR A 201 -2.35 13.24 18.14
C TYR A 201 -2.22 14.71 17.64
N PRO A 202 -3.19 15.35 16.94
CA PRO A 202 -3.05 16.74 16.51
C PRO A 202 -2.94 17.72 17.68
N VAL A 203 -3.63 17.41 18.79
CA VAL A 203 -3.57 18.19 20.03
C VAL A 203 -2.19 18.06 20.64
N THR A 204 -1.68 16.83 20.73
CA THR A 204 -0.34 16.55 21.24
C THR A 204 0.74 17.23 20.39
N THR A 205 0.61 17.21 19.06
CA THR A 205 1.49 17.92 18.13
C THR A 205 1.50 19.42 18.39
N VAL A 206 0.33 20.03 18.62
CA VAL A 206 0.21 21.46 18.91
C VAL A 206 0.84 21.83 20.25
N VAL A 207 0.63 21.01 21.28
CA VAL A 207 1.23 21.22 22.60
C VAL A 207 2.75 21.14 22.50
N LEU A 208 3.27 20.13 21.80
CA LEU A 208 4.71 19.98 21.56
C LEU A 208 5.27 21.15 20.75
N ALA A 209 4.60 21.61 19.70
CA ALA A 209 5.01 22.80 18.94
C ALA A 209 5.07 24.05 19.83
N ARG A 210 4.13 24.19 20.78
CA ARG A 210 4.13 25.32 21.71
C ARG A 210 5.22 25.22 22.78
N VAL A 211 5.44 24.03 23.33
CA VAL A 211 6.36 23.82 24.47
C VAL A 211 7.82 23.67 24.01
N LEU A 212 8.07 22.86 22.98
CA LEU A 212 9.42 22.60 22.46
C LEU A 212 9.87 23.64 21.44
N LEU A 213 9.04 23.97 20.45
CA LEU A 213 9.41 24.90 19.37
C LEU A 213 9.13 26.37 19.73
N ARG A 214 8.39 26.63 20.83
CA ARG A 214 8.01 27.97 21.30
C ARG A 214 7.29 28.82 20.24
N GLU A 215 6.57 28.18 19.32
CA GLU A 215 5.87 28.89 18.25
C GLU A 215 4.68 29.70 18.80
N ARG A 216 4.53 30.93 18.29
CA ARG A 216 3.40 31.81 18.63
C ARG A 216 2.22 31.50 17.73
N MET A 217 1.18 30.92 18.31
CA MET A 217 -0.02 30.52 17.57
C MET A 217 -0.86 31.73 17.12
N THR A 218 -1.06 31.84 15.81
CA THR A 218 -1.96 32.84 15.21
C THR A 218 -3.42 32.55 15.60
N GLY A 219 -4.29 33.55 15.53
CA GLY A 219 -5.73 33.41 15.87
C GLY A 219 -6.42 32.22 15.18
N PRO A 220 -6.23 32.02 13.87
CA PRO A 220 -6.82 30.88 13.15
C PRO A 220 -6.33 29.50 13.62
N GLN A 221 -5.05 29.36 13.99
CA GLN A 221 -4.52 28.09 14.51
C GLN A 221 -5.14 27.74 15.87
N ARG A 222 -5.37 28.72 16.75
CA ARG A 222 -6.07 28.50 18.02
C ARG A 222 -7.51 28.05 17.81
N ALA A 223 -8.22 28.66 16.86
CA ALA A 223 -9.58 28.24 16.51
C ALA A 223 -9.59 26.79 15.99
N GLY A 224 -8.62 26.41 15.15
CA GLY A 224 -8.48 25.03 14.65
C GLY A 224 -8.26 23.99 15.76
N VAL A 225 -7.45 24.32 16.78
CA VAL A 225 -7.20 23.42 17.93
C VAL A 225 -8.45 23.22 18.77
N VAL A 226 -9.17 24.32 19.06
CA VAL A 226 -10.41 24.25 19.83
C VAL A 226 -11.47 23.45 19.07
N ALA A 227 -11.58 23.67 17.75
CA ALA A 227 -12.49 22.91 16.90
C ALA A 227 -12.14 21.41 16.85
N ALA A 228 -10.85 21.07 16.74
CA ALA A 228 -10.40 19.68 16.77
C ALA A 228 -10.70 19.00 18.12
N LEU A 229 -10.41 19.67 19.23
CA LEU A 229 -10.72 19.17 20.58
C LEU A 229 -12.23 18.98 20.80
N ALA A 230 -13.05 19.93 20.34
CA ALA A 230 -14.50 19.84 20.41
C ALA A 230 -15.03 18.68 19.55
N GLY A 231 -14.48 18.50 18.35
CA GLY A 231 -14.81 17.38 17.47
C GLY A 231 -14.50 16.03 18.11
N VAL A 232 -13.33 15.87 18.73
CA VAL A 232 -12.97 14.63 19.43
C VAL A 232 -13.88 14.39 20.64
N ALA A 233 -14.22 15.43 21.41
CA ALA A 233 -15.15 15.30 22.53
C ALA A 233 -16.56 14.88 22.09
N LEU A 234 -17.05 15.39 20.95
CA LEU A 234 -18.32 14.99 20.35
C LEU A 234 -18.28 13.53 19.87
N ILE A 235 -17.22 13.10 19.19
CA ILE A 235 -17.04 11.70 18.76
C ILE A 235 -16.98 10.76 19.97
N ALA A 236 -16.33 11.18 21.05
CA ALA A 236 -16.24 10.40 22.28
C ALA A 236 -17.57 10.31 23.05
N ALA A 237 -18.45 11.30 22.88
CA ALA A 237 -19.75 11.38 23.56
C ALA A 237 -20.87 10.57 22.88
N GLY A 238 -20.69 10.21 21.59
CA GLY A 238 -21.64 9.39 20.82
C GLY A 238 -22.31 10.18 19.70
#